data_AF-B0XCD3-F1
#
_entry.id   AF-B0XCD3-F1
#
_cell.length_a   1.000
_cell.length_b   1.000
_cell.length_c   1.000
_cell.angle_alpha   90.00
_cell.angle_beta   90.00
_cell.angle_gamma   90.00
#
_symmetry.space_group_name_H-M   'P 1'
#
loop_
_entity.id
_entity.type
_entity.pdbx_description
1 polymer ?
#
loop_
_entity_poly.entity_id
_entity_poly.type
_entity_poly.pdbx_seq_one_letter_code
_entity_poly.pdbx_strand_id
1 'polypeptide(L)'
;MAGDRDHDRGTRFGLRPDGWRYLGGLGRGIRNWPAGLYLEQNSDFELCARHVVDRRLVFDVSRFEHSRAVAVPRDDDATGGGATDQSAPRRSRLQRTIEPHTMWPLFALAFCYLTASVRSDLAQYTVYKGFPAAWQECGEYFEVPNCTLEQYREDSYPCEGAVKELIRCSLINLSAWNDTTGVRQHVIRNYFQPAAEDSCYENRTKECLKQIDSNDDVYNRAYESFRCYYRQYGNLISSAQFSPYESDELVQLTAYSFSVRHIPKCVLLQYAKGDILEEPHFPAVLLTWLLRGGYYSLQNGILLNTLYTQFGHPELLTEQTKQCTDAVVAQLCDESHATKAYQIFKRCLHHIVPILELIQAVAKELVKECDRPCGHCQQDLRQFAPVTAPPVYNVYFREH
;
A
#
# COMPACT_ATOMS: atom_id res chain seq x y z
N MET A 1 -49.37 -9.63 -56.10
CA MET A 1 -50.11 -10.88 -56.33
C MET A 1 -50.26 -11.57 -54.99
N ALA A 2 -51.53 -11.78 -54.58
CA ALA A 2 -52.12 -12.66 -53.56
C ALA A 2 -51.25 -13.20 -52.39
N GLY A 3 -51.70 -13.19 -51.13
CA GLY A 3 -53.02 -12.86 -50.57
C GLY A 3 -53.10 -13.23 -49.07
N ASP A 4 -54.06 -12.57 -48.38
CA ASP A 4 -54.99 -13.09 -47.34
C ASP A 4 -54.45 -13.80 -46.07
N ARG A 5 -54.93 -13.60 -44.83
CA ARG A 5 -56.09 -12.96 -44.16
C ARG A 5 -55.75 -12.81 -42.66
N ASP A 6 -56.11 -11.72 -41.96
CA ASP A 6 -57.28 -11.54 -41.05
C ASP A 6 -57.47 -12.67 -40.01
N HIS A 7 -57.73 -12.47 -38.71
CA HIS A 7 -58.35 -11.39 -37.91
C HIS A 7 -57.99 -11.69 -36.41
N ASP A 8 -57.64 -10.73 -35.54
CA ASP A 8 -58.52 -9.85 -34.73
C ASP A 8 -59.27 -10.64 -33.62
N ARG A 9 -59.13 -10.47 -32.28
CA ARG A 9 -59.40 -9.35 -31.34
C ARG A 9 -59.15 -9.96 -29.92
N GLY A 10 -58.75 -9.31 -28.82
CA GLY A 10 -58.88 -7.94 -28.34
C GLY A 10 -59.88 -7.86 -27.17
N THR A 11 -59.43 -7.69 -25.91
CA THR A 11 -60.01 -6.93 -24.74
C THR A 11 -59.37 -7.43 -23.42
N ARG A 12 -58.72 -6.68 -22.51
CA ARG A 12 -58.90 -5.43 -21.71
C ARG A 12 -59.54 -5.62 -20.31
N PHE A 13 -59.00 -4.85 -19.34
CA PHE A 13 -59.38 -4.62 -17.92
C PHE A 13 -58.89 -5.66 -16.90
N GLY A 14 -58.40 -5.35 -15.68
CA GLY A 14 -58.21 -4.10 -14.93
C GLY A 14 -57.92 -4.40 -13.44
N LEU A 15 -57.18 -3.51 -12.76
CA LEU A 15 -57.20 -3.14 -11.32
C LEU A 15 -57.03 -4.20 -10.18
N ARG A 16 -55.85 -4.11 -9.52
CA ARG A 16 -55.60 -3.87 -8.05
C ARG A 16 -56.15 -4.87 -6.98
N PRO A 17 -55.87 -4.70 -5.66
CA PRO A 17 -54.82 -5.37 -4.87
C PRO A 17 -55.38 -6.25 -3.70
N ASP A 18 -54.48 -6.67 -2.80
CA ASP A 18 -54.71 -7.18 -1.43
C ASP A 18 -54.94 -8.69 -1.20
N GLY A 19 -54.04 -9.27 -0.39
CA GLY A 19 -54.46 -9.81 0.90
C GLY A 19 -54.54 -11.33 1.09
N TRP A 20 -53.74 -11.80 2.08
CA TRP A 20 -53.90 -13.02 2.89
C TRP A 20 -53.54 -14.34 2.17
N ARG A 21 -52.93 -15.35 2.81
CA ARG A 21 -53.25 -15.91 4.12
C ARG A 21 -52.20 -16.94 4.54
N TYR A 22 -51.93 -17.00 5.84
CA TYR A 22 -51.31 -18.12 6.54
C TYR A 22 -52.07 -19.43 6.30
N LEU A 23 -51.33 -20.53 6.13
CA LEU A 23 -51.74 -21.88 6.50
C LEU A 23 -50.60 -22.52 7.31
N GLY A 24 -50.85 -22.72 8.60
CA GLY A 24 -50.11 -23.69 9.41
C GLY A 24 -50.73 -25.08 9.26
N GLY A 25 -49.92 -26.13 9.45
CA GLY A 25 -50.45 -27.48 9.57
C GLY A 25 -49.46 -28.62 9.33
N LEU A 26 -48.65 -28.91 10.35
CA LEU A 26 -48.29 -30.24 10.85
C LEU A 26 -47.94 -31.38 9.86
N GLY A 27 -46.69 -31.85 9.94
CA GLY A 27 -46.29 -33.18 9.45
C GLY A 27 -44.90 -33.57 9.92
N ARG A 28 -44.83 -34.39 10.98
CA ARG A 28 -43.60 -34.97 11.56
C ARG A 28 -42.85 -35.85 10.55
N GLY A 29 -41.51 -35.81 10.60
CA GLY A 29 -40.65 -36.77 9.88
C GLY A 29 -39.17 -36.57 10.20
N ILE A 30 -38.72 -37.15 11.32
CA ILE A 30 -37.32 -37.24 11.73
C ILE A 30 -36.59 -38.26 10.82
N ARG A 31 -35.46 -37.89 10.21
CA ARG A 31 -34.16 -38.60 10.33
C ARG A 31 -33.05 -37.99 9.44
N ASN A 32 -32.00 -37.56 10.13
CA ASN A 32 -30.56 -37.76 9.89
C ASN A 32 -29.91 -37.29 8.58
N TRP A 33 -29.09 -36.25 8.69
CA TRP A 33 -27.79 -36.14 8.02
C TRP A 33 -26.70 -35.80 9.05
N PRO A 34 -25.49 -36.37 8.95
CA PRO A 34 -24.52 -36.41 10.03
C PRO A 34 -23.61 -35.18 10.07
N ALA A 35 -23.26 -34.78 11.29
CA ALA A 35 -22.09 -33.99 11.59
C ALA A 35 -20.82 -34.85 11.36
N GLY A 36 -19.92 -34.37 10.51
CA GLY A 36 -18.57 -34.90 10.37
C GLY A 36 -17.60 -34.09 11.22
N LEU A 37 -17.14 -34.71 12.31
CA LEU A 37 -16.03 -34.28 13.13
C LEU A 37 -14.73 -34.22 12.32
N TYR A 38 -13.93 -33.17 12.53
CA TYR A 38 -12.49 -33.29 12.58
C TYR A 38 -12.02 -32.76 13.93
N LEU A 39 -11.63 -33.70 14.79
CA LEU A 39 -10.78 -33.48 15.95
C LEU A 39 -9.34 -33.51 15.43
N GLU A 40 -8.62 -32.40 15.55
CA GLU A 40 -7.17 -32.46 15.71
C GLU A 40 -6.84 -32.04 17.14
N GLN A 41 -6.15 -32.94 17.83
CA GLN A 41 -5.61 -32.79 19.16
C GLN A 41 -4.57 -31.67 19.15
N ASN A 42 -4.79 -30.64 19.98
CA ASN A 42 -3.68 -29.90 20.58
C ASN A 42 -3.96 -29.79 22.08
N SER A 43 -3.33 -30.71 22.80
CA SER A 43 -3.17 -30.67 24.25
C SER A 43 -2.17 -29.57 24.60
N ASP A 44 -2.67 -28.39 24.94
CA ASP A 44 -1.98 -27.37 25.78
C ASP A 44 -2.99 -26.29 26.26
N PHE A 45 -4.18 -26.72 26.67
CA PHE A 45 -5.26 -25.85 27.18
C PHE A 45 -5.50 -26.06 28.68
N GLU A 46 -4.51 -25.72 29.51
CA GLU A 46 -4.73 -25.48 30.94
C GLU A 46 -3.77 -24.40 31.47
N LEU A 47 -3.95 -23.13 31.05
CA LEU A 47 -3.33 -22.01 31.79
C LEU A 47 -3.99 -20.62 31.68
N CYS A 48 -5.12 -20.47 30.98
CA CYS A 48 -5.84 -19.17 30.90
C CYS A 48 -7.18 -19.17 31.65
N ALA A 49 -7.23 -19.77 32.83
CA ALA A 49 -8.38 -19.68 33.72
C ALA A 49 -7.92 -19.39 35.16
N ARG A 50 -7.48 -18.15 35.42
CA ARG A 50 -7.48 -17.47 36.74
C ARG A 50 -6.76 -16.13 36.65
N HIS A 51 -7.51 -15.05 36.42
CA HIS A 51 -7.36 -13.77 37.11
C HIS A 51 -8.42 -12.77 36.58
N VAL A 52 -9.62 -12.82 37.16
CA VAL A 52 -10.55 -11.69 37.16
C VAL A 52 -10.66 -11.24 38.60
N VAL A 53 -9.98 -10.13 38.94
CA VAL A 53 -10.30 -9.30 40.10
C VAL A 53 -10.21 -7.85 39.67
N ASP A 54 -11.40 -7.30 39.41
CA ASP A 54 -11.89 -5.97 39.75
C ASP A 54 -10.85 -4.86 40.01
N ARG A 55 -10.85 -3.83 39.17
CA ARG A 55 -10.58 -2.44 39.58
C ARG A 55 -11.23 -1.45 38.62
N ARG A 56 -12.35 -0.88 39.08
CA ARG A 56 -12.84 0.43 38.66
C ARG A 56 -11.77 1.50 38.92
N LEU A 57 -11.41 2.28 37.91
CA LEU A 57 -10.93 3.66 38.11
C LEU A 57 -11.44 4.54 36.96
N VAL A 58 -12.31 5.46 37.35
CA VAL A 58 -12.80 6.59 36.55
C VAL A 58 -11.69 7.64 36.53
N PHE A 59 -11.31 8.14 35.35
CA PHE A 59 -10.67 9.45 35.22
C PHE A 59 -11.21 10.18 33.98
N ASP A 60 -12.00 11.21 34.27
CA ASP A 60 -12.36 12.31 33.40
C ASP A 60 -11.22 13.33 33.44
N VAL A 61 -10.69 13.73 32.27
CA VAL A 61 -9.95 14.98 32.12
C VAL A 61 -10.31 15.62 30.78
N SER A 62 -11.22 16.58 30.88
CA SER A 62 -11.50 17.59 29.87
C SER A 62 -10.31 18.55 29.65
N ARG A 63 -10.21 19.04 28.40
CA ARG A 63 -9.84 20.42 28.01
C ARG A 63 -8.35 20.84 28.11
N PHE A 64 -7.71 21.05 26.96
CA PHE A 64 -6.66 22.07 26.79
C PHE A 64 -6.76 22.73 25.41
N GLU A 65 -7.17 24.00 25.41
CA GLU A 65 -7.12 24.92 24.27
C GLU A 65 -5.86 25.80 24.33
N HIS A 66 -5.33 26.08 23.14
CA HIS A 66 -4.73 27.32 22.65
C HIS A 66 -3.78 28.14 23.55
N SER A 67 -2.58 28.39 23.00
CA SER A 67 -1.87 29.66 23.23
C SER A 67 -1.11 30.07 21.95
N ARG A 68 -1.64 31.08 21.27
CA ARG A 68 -0.93 31.95 20.31
C ARG A 68 -0.30 33.09 21.10
N ALA A 69 0.98 33.40 20.85
CA ALA A 69 1.62 34.61 21.34
C ALA A 69 1.63 35.67 20.22
N VAL A 70 1.13 36.86 20.59
CA VAL A 70 1.02 38.08 19.77
C VAL A 70 2.24 38.96 20.02
N ALA A 71 2.82 39.50 18.95
CA ALA A 71 3.87 40.51 18.99
C ALA A 71 3.28 41.93 19.16
N VAL A 72 4.00 42.80 19.89
CA VAL A 72 3.75 44.23 19.98
C VAL A 72 5.08 44.99 19.79
N PRO A 73 5.13 46.07 19.00
CA PRO A 73 6.35 46.84 18.70
C PRO A 73 6.43 48.17 19.45
N ARG A 74 7.63 48.78 19.45
CA ARG A 74 7.98 50.20 19.66
C ARG A 74 9.51 50.32 19.74
N ASP A 75 10.19 51.41 19.44
CA ASP A 75 10.06 52.61 18.59
C ASP A 75 11.49 53.25 18.65
N ASP A 76 11.81 54.07 17.67
CA ASP A 76 13.12 54.68 17.40
C ASP A 76 13.66 55.64 18.49
N ASP A 77 14.99 55.82 18.54
CA ASP A 77 15.58 57.18 18.47
C ASP A 77 17.11 57.20 18.26
N ALA A 78 17.55 58.30 17.67
CA ALA A 78 18.81 58.51 16.96
C ALA A 78 19.90 59.30 17.74
N THR A 79 21.06 59.48 17.08
CA THR A 79 22.16 60.48 17.30
C THR A 79 23.11 60.24 18.49
N GLY A 80 24.43 60.46 18.42
CA GLY A 80 25.36 60.93 17.40
C GLY A 80 26.75 61.21 18.02
N GLY A 81 27.83 61.18 17.21
CA GLY A 81 29.05 62.00 17.36
C GLY A 81 30.16 61.58 18.33
N GLY A 82 31.43 61.59 17.85
CA GLY A 82 32.62 61.79 18.69
C GLY A 82 33.86 60.99 18.29
N ALA A 83 34.84 61.66 17.68
CA ALA A 83 36.16 61.13 17.28
C ALA A 83 37.26 61.33 18.35
N THR A 84 38.48 60.87 18.03
CA THR A 84 39.81 61.01 18.69
C THR A 84 40.21 59.88 19.65
N ASP A 85 41.47 59.49 19.84
CA ASP A 85 42.74 59.46 19.10
C ASP A 85 43.72 58.69 20.03
N GLN A 86 44.73 58.04 19.45
CA GLN A 86 46.03 57.63 20.03
C GLN A 86 46.15 57.14 21.51
N SER A 87 46.66 55.92 21.68
CA SER A 87 48.01 55.67 22.25
C SER A 87 48.26 54.19 22.59
N ALA A 88 49.39 53.66 22.11
CA ALA A 88 49.99 52.40 22.55
C ALA A 88 50.92 52.65 23.76
N PRO A 89 51.24 51.62 24.58
CA PRO A 89 52.61 51.10 24.51
C PRO A 89 52.81 49.58 24.78
N ARG A 90 53.82 49.06 24.07
CA ARG A 90 54.83 47.98 24.32
C ARG A 90 54.69 46.94 25.46
N ARG A 91 54.76 45.67 25.00
CA ARG A 91 55.67 44.53 25.33
C ARG A 91 55.75 43.95 26.77
N SER A 92 55.45 42.64 26.84
CA SER A 92 56.35 41.54 27.30
C SER A 92 55.61 40.20 27.16
N ARG A 93 55.79 39.41 26.09
CA ARG A 93 56.75 38.29 25.93
C ARG A 93 56.94 37.42 27.18
N LEU A 94 56.21 36.30 27.25
CA LEU A 94 56.60 35.07 27.93
C LEU A 94 56.15 33.89 27.07
N GLN A 95 57.10 33.39 26.28
CA GLN A 95 57.01 32.14 25.53
C GLN A 95 56.95 30.97 26.52
N ARG A 96 55.92 30.12 26.39
CA ARG A 96 55.98 28.76 26.89
C ARG A 96 55.68 27.84 25.71
N THR A 97 56.76 27.23 25.22
CA THR A 97 56.80 26.17 24.20
C THR A 97 56.10 24.93 24.73
N ILE A 98 55.09 24.44 24.00
CA ILE A 98 54.47 23.12 24.19
C ILE A 98 54.76 22.33 22.91
N GLU A 99 55.44 21.19 23.08
CA GLU A 99 55.90 20.30 22.01
C GLU A 99 54.73 19.55 21.33
N PRO A 100 54.81 19.24 20.02
CA PRO A 100 53.70 18.68 19.25
C PRO A 100 53.85 17.18 19.01
N HIS A 101 53.78 16.34 20.05
CA HIS A 101 53.79 14.88 19.85
C HIS A 101 52.86 14.19 20.83
N THR A 102 51.57 14.08 20.49
CA THR A 102 50.60 13.08 21.04
C THR A 102 49.18 13.24 20.48
N MET A 103 48.90 14.21 19.60
CA MET A 103 47.53 14.54 19.20
C MET A 103 47.08 13.94 17.86
N TRP A 104 47.58 12.76 17.50
CA TRP A 104 47.20 12.05 16.25
C TRP A 104 46.30 10.80 16.38
N PRO A 105 46.08 10.14 17.54
CA PRO A 105 45.14 9.02 17.58
C PRO A 105 43.66 9.44 17.76
N LEU A 106 43.38 10.69 18.18
CA LEU A 106 42.00 11.15 18.42
C LEU A 106 41.29 11.68 17.17
N PHE A 107 42.02 12.12 16.15
CA PHE A 107 41.40 12.55 14.88
C PHE A 107 41.03 11.39 13.96
N ALA A 108 41.69 10.23 14.09
CA ALA A 108 41.34 9.03 13.31
C ALA A 108 40.03 8.38 13.79
N LEU A 109 39.73 8.42 15.09
CA LEU A 109 38.47 7.90 15.63
C LEU A 109 37.27 8.81 15.34
N ALA A 110 37.47 10.13 15.19
CA ALA A 110 36.39 11.05 14.80
C ALA A 110 36.03 10.96 13.31
N PHE A 111 36.95 10.50 12.44
CA PHE A 111 36.69 10.38 11.00
C PHE A 111 35.98 9.08 10.59
N CYS A 112 35.94 8.07 11.47
CA CYS A 112 35.18 6.84 11.22
C CYS A 112 33.69 6.92 11.61
N TYR A 113 33.26 7.95 12.35
CA TYR A 113 31.85 8.11 12.74
C TYR A 113 30.97 8.85 11.70
N LEU A 114 31.55 9.32 10.59
CA LEU A 114 30.82 10.11 9.58
C LEU A 114 30.49 9.37 8.27
N THR A 115 30.73 8.05 8.19
CA THR A 115 30.31 7.24 7.03
C THR A 115 29.54 5.98 7.41
N ALA A 116 28.76 6.03 8.50
CA ALA A 116 27.57 5.18 8.58
C ALA A 116 26.44 5.89 7.82
N SER A 117 26.61 6.07 6.51
CA SER A 117 25.46 6.20 5.63
C SER A 117 24.74 4.86 5.73
N VAL A 118 23.77 4.77 6.63
CA VAL A 118 22.71 3.76 6.55
C VAL A 118 22.07 4.01 5.19
N ARG A 119 22.53 3.27 4.19
CA ARG A 119 21.69 3.05 3.02
C ARG A 119 20.45 2.38 3.61
N SER A 120 19.33 3.09 3.59
CA SER A 120 18.06 2.40 3.44
C SER A 120 18.15 1.73 2.07
N ASP A 121 18.84 0.58 2.02
CA ASP A 121 18.59 -0.40 1.01
C ASP A 121 17.09 -0.64 1.13
N LEU A 122 16.35 -0.38 0.06
CA LEU A 122 14.99 -0.88 -0.08
C LEU A 122 15.16 -2.40 0.04
N ALA A 123 15.00 -2.92 1.26
CA ALA A 123 15.01 -4.33 1.53
C ALA A 123 13.94 -4.89 0.61
N GLN A 124 14.40 -5.69 -0.34
CA GLN A 124 13.60 -6.22 -1.40
C GLN A 124 12.44 -6.98 -0.78
N TYR A 125 11.23 -6.43 -0.83
CA TYR A 125 10.07 -7.22 -0.46
C TYR A 125 8.90 -6.84 -1.36
N THR A 126 8.73 -7.62 -2.43
CA THR A 126 7.39 -7.88 -2.91
C THR A 126 6.62 -8.45 -1.72
N VAL A 127 5.66 -7.68 -1.22
CA VAL A 127 4.96 -8.04 0.00
C VAL A 127 3.90 -9.08 -0.34
N TYR A 128 3.99 -10.24 0.29
CA TYR A 128 2.90 -11.20 0.33
C TYR A 128 2.42 -11.31 1.77
N LYS A 129 1.15 -10.98 1.99
CA LYS A 129 0.54 -11.02 3.32
C LYS A 129 -0.85 -11.62 3.23
N GLY A 130 -1.20 -12.47 4.18
CA GLY A 130 -2.55 -13.05 4.30
C GLY A 130 -3.37 -12.29 5.32
N PHE A 131 -4.71 -12.42 5.26
CA PHE A 131 -5.58 -11.79 6.25
C PHE A 131 -5.26 -12.22 7.70
N PRO A 132 -5.02 -13.51 8.02
CA PRO A 132 -4.68 -13.90 9.38
C PRO A 132 -3.40 -13.23 9.90
N ALA A 133 -2.39 -13.06 9.06
CA ALA A 133 -1.14 -12.38 9.45
C ALA A 133 -1.39 -10.90 9.75
N ALA A 134 -2.12 -10.19 8.87
CA ALA A 134 -2.49 -8.80 9.10
C ALA A 134 -3.38 -8.61 10.33
N TRP A 135 -4.26 -9.58 10.62
CA TRP A 135 -5.09 -9.60 11.82
C TRP A 135 -4.25 -9.73 13.10
N GLN A 136 -3.31 -10.68 13.12
CA GLN A 136 -2.41 -10.89 14.26
C GLN A 136 -1.48 -9.68 14.49
N GLU A 137 -0.86 -9.13 13.43
CA GLU A 137 -0.03 -7.92 13.52
C GLU A 137 -0.81 -6.73 14.11
N CYS A 138 -2.06 -6.53 13.67
CA CYS A 138 -2.91 -5.48 14.24
C CYS A 138 -3.28 -5.77 15.70
N GLY A 139 -3.48 -7.03 16.05
CA GLY A 139 -3.62 -7.45 17.45
C GLY A 139 -2.44 -7.01 18.29
N GLU A 140 -1.21 -7.20 17.81
CA GLU A 140 0.00 -6.72 18.47
C GLU A 140 0.03 -5.19 18.57
N TYR A 141 -0.32 -4.47 17.50
CA TYR A 141 -0.32 -2.99 17.48
C TYR A 141 -1.29 -2.38 18.49
N PHE A 142 -2.43 -3.03 18.72
CA PHE A 142 -3.45 -2.60 19.68
C PHE A 142 -3.35 -3.34 21.02
N GLU A 143 -2.28 -4.11 21.24
CA GLU A 143 -2.03 -4.89 22.46
C GLU A 143 -3.21 -5.81 22.86
N VAL A 144 -3.91 -6.35 21.87
CA VAL A 144 -5.04 -7.27 22.07
C VAL A 144 -4.49 -8.69 22.26
N PRO A 145 -4.77 -9.36 23.39
CA PRO A 145 -4.28 -10.72 23.63
C PRO A 145 -4.76 -11.71 22.57
N ASN A 146 -3.90 -12.66 22.20
CA ASN A 146 -4.22 -13.67 21.18
C ASN A 146 -5.52 -14.44 21.48
N CYS A 147 -5.81 -14.76 22.74
CA CYS A 147 -7.06 -15.44 23.11
C CYS A 147 -8.31 -14.59 22.78
N THR A 148 -8.22 -13.26 22.91
CA THR A 148 -9.30 -12.34 22.54
C THR A 148 -9.43 -12.22 21.02
N LEU A 149 -8.31 -12.17 20.29
CA LEU A 149 -8.32 -12.16 18.82
C LEU A 149 -8.94 -13.43 18.25
N GLU A 150 -8.63 -14.57 18.85
CA GLU A 150 -9.21 -15.86 18.47
C GLU A 150 -10.71 -15.90 18.75
N GLN A 151 -11.13 -15.43 19.92
CA GLN A 151 -12.55 -15.30 20.24
C GLN A 151 -13.29 -14.40 19.24
N TYR A 152 -12.73 -13.24 18.87
CA TYR A 152 -13.33 -12.37 17.85
C TYR A 152 -13.47 -13.07 16.50
N ARG A 153 -12.51 -13.91 16.13
CA ARG A 153 -12.56 -14.70 14.89
C ARG A 153 -13.63 -15.80 14.96
N GLU A 154 -13.71 -16.53 16.08
CA GLU A 154 -14.73 -17.55 16.33
C GLU A 154 -16.14 -16.96 16.33
N ASP A 155 -16.30 -15.77 16.92
CA ASP A 155 -17.53 -14.98 16.93
C ASP A 155 -17.80 -14.27 15.58
N SER A 156 -17.05 -14.62 14.53
CA SER A 156 -17.23 -14.14 13.16
C SER A 156 -17.14 -12.61 13.03
N TYR A 157 -16.16 -12.01 13.72
CA TYR A 157 -15.84 -10.59 13.73
C TYR A 157 -17.05 -9.73 14.18
N PRO A 158 -17.41 -9.76 15.48
CA PRO A 158 -18.59 -9.08 15.99
C PRO A 158 -18.52 -7.55 15.80
N CYS A 159 -19.69 -6.88 15.79
CA CYS A 159 -19.79 -5.43 15.55
C CYS A 159 -19.46 -4.62 16.81
N GLU A 160 -18.22 -4.75 17.28
CA GLU A 160 -17.68 -4.08 18.47
C GLU A 160 -16.64 -3.04 18.08
N GLY A 161 -16.45 -2.00 18.90
CA GLY A 161 -15.50 -0.92 18.63
C GLY A 161 -14.07 -1.43 18.38
N ALA A 162 -13.56 -2.28 19.26
CA ALA A 162 -12.24 -2.88 19.12
C ALA A 162 -12.09 -3.70 17.83
N VAL A 163 -13.12 -4.47 17.44
CA VAL A 163 -13.11 -5.25 16.20
C VAL A 163 -13.11 -4.34 14.97
N LYS A 164 -13.85 -3.23 14.99
CA LYS A 164 -13.84 -2.25 13.88
C LYS A 164 -12.45 -1.64 13.70
N GLU A 165 -11.76 -1.33 14.79
CA GLU A 165 -10.39 -0.83 14.77
C GLU A 165 -9.42 -1.86 14.20
N LEU A 166 -9.49 -3.10 14.68
CA LEU A 166 -8.67 -4.21 14.18
C LEU A 166 -8.92 -4.48 12.69
N ILE A 167 -10.18 -4.55 12.25
CA ILE A 167 -10.51 -4.75 10.83
C ILE A 167 -9.97 -3.61 9.97
N ARG A 168 -10.16 -2.35 10.37
CA ARG A 168 -9.60 -1.21 9.64
C ARG A 168 -8.08 -1.33 9.52
N CYS A 169 -7.40 -1.62 10.63
CA CYS A 169 -5.96 -1.83 10.64
C CYS A 169 -5.53 -2.95 9.70
N SER A 170 -6.20 -4.11 9.76
CA SER A 170 -5.85 -5.25 8.91
C SER A 170 -6.03 -4.92 7.44
N LEU A 171 -7.10 -4.22 7.07
CA LEU A 171 -7.31 -3.81 5.68
C LEU A 171 -6.28 -2.77 5.21
N ILE A 172 -5.83 -1.87 6.09
CA ILE A 172 -4.73 -0.93 5.78
C ILE A 172 -3.41 -1.71 5.59
N ASN A 173 -3.08 -2.65 6.47
CA ASN A 173 -1.88 -3.50 6.36
C ASN A 173 -1.85 -4.39 5.11
N LEU A 174 -3.01 -4.62 4.49
CA LEU A 174 -3.16 -5.36 3.24
C LEU A 174 -3.27 -4.43 2.01
N SER A 175 -3.22 -3.10 2.21
CA SER A 175 -3.46 -2.06 1.20
C SER A 175 -4.83 -2.19 0.51
N ALA A 176 -5.78 -2.82 1.20
CA ALA A 176 -7.16 -3.08 0.76
C ALA A 176 -8.13 -1.95 1.17
N TRP A 177 -7.69 -1.03 2.03
CA TRP A 177 -8.46 0.12 2.51
C TRP A 177 -7.63 1.40 2.49
N ASN A 178 -8.28 2.51 2.16
CA ASN A 178 -7.73 3.85 2.29
C ASN A 178 -8.79 4.72 2.97
N ASP A 179 -8.45 5.48 4.00
CA ASP A 179 -9.45 6.27 4.73
C ASP A 179 -10.13 7.36 3.89
N THR A 180 -9.44 7.83 2.85
CA THR A 180 -9.96 8.86 1.95
C THR A 180 -10.87 8.26 0.90
N THR A 181 -10.44 7.21 0.21
CA THR A 181 -11.16 6.64 -0.94
C THR A 181 -12.01 5.41 -0.60
N GLY A 182 -11.86 4.83 0.59
CA GLY A 182 -12.56 3.65 1.06
C GLY A 182 -11.92 2.34 0.61
N VAL A 183 -12.76 1.32 0.37
CA VAL A 183 -12.32 -0.03 0.03
C VAL A 183 -11.75 -0.09 -1.39
N ARG A 184 -10.56 -0.66 -1.53
CA ARG A 184 -9.96 -0.99 -2.83
C ARG A 184 -10.46 -2.37 -3.27
N GLN A 185 -11.57 -2.39 -3.99
CA GLN A 185 -12.25 -3.64 -4.40
C GLN A 185 -11.35 -4.62 -5.15
N HIS A 186 -10.44 -4.11 -6.00
CA HIS A 186 -9.48 -4.92 -6.77
C HIS A 186 -8.39 -5.59 -5.91
N VAL A 187 -8.23 -5.15 -4.65
CA VAL A 187 -7.26 -5.71 -3.69
C VAL A 187 -7.96 -6.64 -2.70
N ILE A 188 -8.99 -6.14 -2.02
CA ILE A 188 -9.67 -6.90 -0.95
C ILE A 188 -10.21 -8.24 -1.45
N ARG A 189 -10.64 -8.31 -2.71
CA ARG A 189 -11.17 -9.54 -3.32
C ARG A 189 -10.19 -10.70 -3.32
N ASN A 190 -8.88 -10.43 -3.32
CA ASN A 190 -7.85 -11.46 -3.34
C ASN A 190 -7.83 -12.28 -2.04
N TYR A 191 -8.40 -11.76 -0.95
CA TYR A 191 -8.44 -12.42 0.36
C TYR A 191 -9.68 -13.29 0.58
N PHE A 192 -10.55 -13.39 -0.43
CA PHE A 192 -11.80 -14.14 -0.35
C PHE A 192 -11.93 -15.12 -1.51
N GLN A 193 -12.37 -16.33 -1.19
CA GLN A 193 -12.68 -17.38 -2.16
C GLN A 193 -14.20 -17.56 -2.23
N PRO A 194 -14.84 -17.20 -3.36
CA PRO A 194 -16.26 -17.50 -3.58
C PRO A 194 -16.48 -19.01 -3.68
N ALA A 195 -17.69 -19.46 -3.34
CA ALA A 195 -18.13 -20.83 -3.60
C ALA A 195 -18.17 -21.09 -5.12
N ALA A 196 -17.81 -22.30 -5.55
CA ALA A 196 -17.63 -22.62 -6.97
C ALA A 196 -18.94 -22.48 -7.78
N GLU A 197 -20.07 -22.76 -7.14
CA GLU A 197 -21.41 -22.66 -7.71
C GLU A 197 -22.04 -21.26 -7.62
N ASP A 198 -21.44 -20.34 -6.85
CA ASP A 198 -21.95 -18.99 -6.69
C ASP A 198 -21.39 -18.09 -7.80
N SER A 199 -22.25 -17.67 -8.72
CA SER A 199 -21.92 -16.70 -9.77
C SER A 199 -22.40 -15.28 -9.45
N CYS A 200 -23.12 -15.09 -8.34
CA CYS A 200 -23.76 -13.83 -7.97
C CYS A 200 -23.00 -13.06 -6.87
N TYR A 201 -21.94 -13.64 -6.29
CA TYR A 201 -21.17 -13.06 -5.19
C TYR A 201 -20.70 -11.62 -5.46
N GLU A 202 -20.18 -11.33 -6.66
CA GLU A 202 -19.70 -9.98 -7.00
C GLU A 202 -20.84 -8.95 -6.98
N ASN A 203 -21.99 -9.29 -7.56
CA ASN A 203 -23.14 -8.39 -7.63
C ASN A 203 -23.71 -8.14 -6.23
N ARG A 204 -23.87 -9.18 -5.41
CA ARG A 204 -24.35 -9.04 -4.03
C ARG A 204 -23.40 -8.20 -3.18
N THR A 205 -22.09 -8.40 -3.34
CA THR A 205 -21.08 -7.61 -2.63
C THR A 205 -21.15 -6.15 -3.06
N LYS A 206 -21.24 -5.87 -4.37
CA LYS A 206 -21.38 -4.50 -4.89
C LYS A 206 -22.64 -3.80 -4.38
N GLU A 207 -23.78 -4.49 -4.35
CA GLU A 207 -25.02 -3.93 -3.80
C GLU A 207 -24.93 -3.68 -2.30
N CYS A 208 -24.26 -4.56 -1.55
CA CYS A 208 -23.99 -4.35 -0.13
C CYS A 208 -23.12 -3.10 0.10
N LEU A 209 -22.04 -2.92 -0.66
CA LEU A 209 -21.14 -1.77 -0.54
C LEU A 209 -21.84 -0.43 -0.80
N LYS A 210 -22.86 -0.41 -1.69
CA LYS A 210 -23.65 0.81 -1.97
C LYS A 210 -24.51 1.27 -0.80
N GLN A 211 -24.76 0.39 0.18
CA GLN A 211 -25.59 0.70 1.34
C GLN A 211 -24.81 1.35 2.49
N ILE A 212 -23.47 1.39 2.40
CA ILE A 212 -22.60 1.98 3.41
C ILE A 212 -22.70 3.51 3.30
N ASP A 213 -23.02 4.20 4.41
CA ASP A 213 -23.07 5.66 4.43
C ASP A 213 -21.65 6.24 4.27
N SER A 214 -21.47 7.12 3.29
CA SER A 214 -20.20 7.82 3.09
C SER A 214 -19.85 8.77 4.23
N ASN A 215 -20.85 9.19 5.02
CA ASN A 215 -20.70 10.11 6.16
C ASN A 215 -20.38 9.39 7.48
N ASP A 216 -20.45 8.06 7.52
CA ASP A 216 -20.01 7.30 8.69
C ASP A 216 -18.51 7.48 8.93
N ASP A 217 -18.09 7.28 10.18
CA ASP A 217 -16.68 7.30 10.52
C ASP A 217 -15.90 6.18 9.79
N VAL A 218 -14.59 6.38 9.68
CA VAL A 218 -13.71 5.49 8.93
C VAL A 218 -13.68 4.07 9.47
N TYR A 219 -13.91 3.86 10.77
CA TYR A 219 -13.91 2.54 11.40
C TYR A 219 -15.17 1.77 11.01
N ASN A 220 -16.33 2.42 11.11
CA ASN A 220 -17.60 1.84 10.68
C ASN A 220 -17.60 1.53 9.17
N ARG A 221 -17.13 2.46 8.34
CA ARG A 221 -17.07 2.23 6.89
C ARG A 221 -16.14 1.07 6.51
N ALA A 222 -14.97 0.96 7.15
CA ALA A 222 -14.05 -0.14 6.93
C ALA A 222 -14.66 -1.49 7.35
N TYR A 223 -15.27 -1.52 8.54
CA TYR A 223 -15.92 -2.72 9.07
C TYR A 223 -17.09 -3.19 8.21
N GLU A 224 -18.00 -2.29 7.81
CA GLU A 224 -19.13 -2.67 6.96
C GLU A 224 -18.67 -3.09 5.56
N SER A 225 -17.60 -2.49 5.04
CA SER A 225 -17.00 -2.94 3.78
C SER A 225 -16.46 -4.37 3.89
N PHE A 226 -15.69 -4.67 4.95
CA PHE A 226 -15.23 -6.03 5.23
C PHE A 226 -16.41 -7.00 5.39
N ARG A 227 -17.44 -6.60 6.14
CA ARG A 227 -18.64 -7.41 6.40
C ARG A 227 -19.41 -7.72 5.12
N CYS A 228 -19.47 -6.78 4.17
CA CYS A 228 -20.02 -7.05 2.83
C CYS A 228 -19.25 -8.17 2.12
N TYR A 229 -17.91 -8.13 2.10
CA TYR A 229 -17.12 -9.20 1.51
C TYR A 229 -17.27 -10.53 2.27
N TYR A 230 -17.16 -10.49 3.59
CA TYR A 230 -17.26 -11.67 4.45
C TYR A 230 -18.61 -12.39 4.35
N ARG A 231 -19.71 -11.65 4.12
CA ARG A 231 -21.05 -12.25 4.02
C ARG A 231 -21.50 -12.56 2.59
N GLN A 232 -21.03 -11.80 1.60
CA GLN A 232 -21.56 -11.85 0.24
C GLN A 232 -20.56 -12.35 -0.81
N TYR A 233 -19.25 -12.22 -0.55
CA TYR A 233 -18.22 -12.55 -1.53
C TYR A 233 -17.77 -14.00 -1.41
N GLY A 234 -17.46 -14.48 -0.20
CA GLY A 234 -16.98 -15.84 0.02
C GLY A 234 -16.24 -16.01 1.33
N ASN A 235 -15.51 -17.13 1.44
CA ASN A 235 -14.73 -17.44 2.64
C ASN A 235 -13.39 -16.71 2.62
N LEU A 236 -12.95 -16.21 3.77
CA LEU A 236 -11.58 -15.72 3.93
C LEU A 236 -10.58 -16.85 3.67
N ILE A 237 -9.53 -16.55 2.92
CA ILE A 237 -8.41 -17.49 2.71
C ILE A 237 -7.24 -17.14 3.63
N SER A 238 -6.49 -18.16 4.03
CA SER A 238 -5.28 -18.00 4.86
C SER A 238 -4.03 -17.69 4.04
N SER A 239 -4.04 -17.98 2.74
CA SER A 239 -2.87 -17.83 1.89
C SER A 239 -2.47 -16.37 1.71
N ALA A 240 -1.16 -16.14 1.70
CA ALA A 240 -0.61 -14.81 1.46
C ALA A 240 -0.90 -14.34 0.04
N GLN A 241 -1.38 -13.11 -0.09
CA GLN A 241 -1.65 -12.45 -1.36
C GLN A 241 -0.69 -11.30 -1.56
N PHE A 242 -0.41 -10.96 -2.81
CA PHE A 242 0.36 -9.76 -3.13
C PHE A 242 -0.33 -8.53 -2.54
N SER A 243 0.40 -7.75 -1.74
CA SER A 243 -0.06 -6.47 -1.24
C SER A 243 0.48 -5.36 -2.15
N PRO A 244 -0.41 -4.53 -2.72
CA PRO A 244 0.01 -3.47 -3.62
C PRO A 244 0.72 -2.34 -2.85
N TYR A 245 1.64 -1.71 -3.57
CA TYR A 245 2.41 -0.59 -3.06
C TYR A 245 1.55 0.68 -3.00
N GLU A 246 1.77 1.48 -1.96
CA GLU A 246 1.29 2.85 -1.90
C GLU A 246 2.09 3.78 -2.83
N SER A 247 1.60 4.99 -3.02
CA SER A 247 2.15 5.93 -4.03
C SER A 247 3.61 6.31 -3.75
N ASP A 248 3.97 6.50 -2.48
CA ASP A 248 5.33 6.79 -2.05
C ASP A 248 6.27 5.59 -2.22
N GLU A 249 5.78 4.38 -1.98
CA GLU A 249 6.54 3.14 -2.25
C GLU A 249 6.80 2.96 -3.74
N LEU A 250 5.82 3.26 -4.62
CA LEU A 250 6.02 3.27 -6.08
C LEU A 250 7.05 4.33 -6.52
N VAL A 251 7.08 5.49 -5.87
CA VAL A 251 8.10 6.52 -6.11
C VAL A 251 9.48 5.99 -5.73
N GLN A 252 9.61 5.38 -4.55
CA GLN A 252 10.87 4.78 -4.07
C GLN A 252 11.34 3.64 -5.00
N LEU A 253 10.44 2.74 -5.40
CA LEU A 253 10.71 1.67 -6.36
C LEU A 253 11.26 2.22 -7.69
N THR A 254 10.69 3.32 -8.17
CA THR A 254 11.10 3.97 -9.42
C THR A 254 12.47 4.62 -9.30
N ALA A 255 12.70 5.43 -8.25
CA ALA A 255 14.00 6.05 -7.98
C ALA A 255 15.11 5.01 -7.77
N TYR A 256 14.79 3.91 -7.09
CA TYR A 256 15.69 2.77 -6.92
C TYR A 256 16.05 2.13 -8.27
N SER A 257 15.06 1.94 -9.14
CA SER A 257 15.26 1.36 -10.48
C SER A 257 16.20 2.22 -11.32
N PHE A 258 16.11 3.55 -11.24
CA PHE A 258 17.08 4.45 -11.89
C PHE A 258 18.49 4.31 -11.30
N SER A 259 18.58 4.21 -9.97
CA SER A 259 19.85 4.15 -9.25
C SER A 259 20.62 2.86 -9.56
N VAL A 260 19.94 1.71 -9.52
CA VAL A 260 20.52 0.40 -9.85
C VAL A 260 20.95 0.32 -11.32
N ARG A 261 20.22 0.97 -12.21
CA ARG A 261 20.54 1.01 -13.64
C ARG A 261 21.51 2.13 -14.01
N HIS A 262 21.99 2.90 -13.03
CA HIS A 262 22.92 4.01 -13.20
C HIS A 262 22.46 4.99 -14.31
N ILE A 263 21.18 5.35 -14.31
CA ILE A 263 20.59 6.18 -15.36
C ILE A 263 21.25 7.56 -15.37
N PRO A 264 21.87 7.98 -16.50
CA PRO A 264 22.50 9.29 -16.59
C PRO A 264 21.50 10.42 -16.37
N LYS A 265 21.95 11.52 -15.75
CA LYS A 265 21.12 12.71 -15.52
C LYS A 265 20.46 13.24 -16.79
N CYS A 266 21.17 13.15 -17.93
CA CYS A 266 20.67 13.55 -19.24
C CYS A 266 19.50 12.68 -19.73
N VAL A 267 19.49 11.40 -19.37
CA VAL A 267 18.37 10.48 -19.65
C VAL A 267 17.20 10.79 -18.72
N LEU A 268 17.44 11.08 -17.44
CA LEU A 268 16.40 11.53 -16.52
C LEU A 268 15.73 12.84 -16.99
N LEU A 269 16.49 13.77 -17.60
CA LEU A 269 15.92 14.97 -18.23
C LEU A 269 15.01 14.65 -19.43
N GLN A 270 15.33 13.61 -20.22
CA GLN A 270 14.45 13.12 -21.28
C GLN A 270 13.19 12.48 -20.69
N TYR A 271 13.34 11.65 -19.66
CA TYR A 271 12.20 11.03 -18.97
C TYR A 271 11.26 12.08 -18.37
N ALA A 272 11.81 13.13 -17.75
CA ALA A 272 11.03 14.24 -17.20
C ALA A 272 10.18 14.96 -18.27
N LYS A 273 10.67 15.02 -19.52
CA LYS A 273 9.94 15.58 -20.67
C LYS A 273 8.89 14.62 -21.25
N GLY A 274 8.93 13.34 -20.87
CA GLY A 274 8.06 12.29 -21.39
C GLY A 274 8.70 11.44 -22.50
N ASP A 275 9.95 11.73 -22.86
CA ASP A 275 10.71 10.98 -23.86
C ASP A 275 11.28 9.69 -23.23
N ILE A 276 10.38 8.74 -22.92
CA ILE A 276 10.70 7.52 -22.15
C ILE A 276 10.68 6.28 -23.04
N LEU A 277 9.57 6.05 -23.76
CA LEU A 277 9.26 4.75 -24.34
C LEU A 277 10.31 4.27 -25.35
N GLU A 278 10.82 5.17 -26.18
CA GLU A 278 11.83 4.85 -27.21
C GLU A 278 13.27 5.04 -26.73
N GLU A 279 13.47 5.41 -25.46
CA GLU A 279 14.80 5.70 -24.93
C GLU A 279 15.56 4.39 -24.63
N PRO A 280 16.83 4.25 -25.07
CA PRO A 280 17.58 2.98 -24.97
C PRO A 280 17.76 2.37 -23.57
N HIS A 281 17.76 3.17 -22.50
CA HIS A 281 17.89 2.63 -21.13
C HIS A 281 16.56 2.11 -20.58
N PHE A 282 15.43 2.54 -21.15
CA PHE A 282 14.10 2.26 -20.63
C PHE A 282 13.80 0.74 -20.49
N PRO A 283 14.11 -0.14 -21.46
CA PRO A 283 13.85 -1.58 -21.31
C PRO A 283 14.47 -2.19 -20.05
N ALA A 284 15.67 -1.74 -19.67
CA ALA A 284 16.36 -2.27 -18.51
C ALA A 284 15.87 -1.67 -17.18
N VAL A 285 15.47 -0.39 -17.20
CA VAL A 285 14.75 0.24 -16.08
C VAL A 285 13.43 -0.47 -15.84
N LEU A 286 12.65 -0.67 -16.90
CA LEU A 286 11.34 -1.32 -16.86
C LEU A 286 11.47 -2.74 -16.30
N LEU A 287 12.41 -3.56 -16.77
CA LEU A 287 12.60 -4.91 -16.23
C LEU A 287 12.93 -4.87 -14.73
N THR A 288 13.81 -3.95 -14.31
CA THR A 288 14.19 -3.79 -12.90
C THR A 288 12.98 -3.42 -12.05
N TRP A 289 12.19 -2.46 -12.52
CA TRP A 289 10.97 -2.00 -11.88
C TRP A 289 9.93 -3.12 -11.77
N LEU A 290 9.71 -3.88 -12.85
CA LEU A 290 8.77 -5.00 -12.87
C LEU A 290 9.19 -6.16 -11.95
N LEU A 291 10.48 -6.52 -11.95
CA LEU A 291 11.01 -7.57 -11.06
C LEU A 291 10.92 -7.14 -9.60
N ARG A 292 11.30 -5.89 -9.28
CA ARG A 292 11.30 -5.37 -7.91
C ARG A 292 9.89 -5.11 -7.38
N GLY A 293 8.96 -4.74 -8.26
CA GLY A 293 7.55 -4.61 -7.92
C GLY A 293 6.79 -5.94 -7.85
N GLY A 294 7.41 -7.08 -8.19
CA GLY A 294 6.74 -8.38 -8.22
C GLY A 294 5.74 -8.55 -9.38
N TYR A 295 5.83 -7.72 -10.41
CA TYR A 295 4.97 -7.75 -11.59
C TYR A 295 5.53 -8.63 -12.71
N TYR A 296 6.75 -9.15 -12.55
CA TYR A 296 7.40 -10.02 -13.52
C TYR A 296 8.27 -11.04 -12.78
N SER A 297 8.36 -12.25 -13.30
CA SER A 297 9.37 -13.24 -12.88
C SER A 297 10.09 -13.80 -14.09
N LEU A 298 11.33 -14.27 -13.91
CA LEU A 298 12.10 -14.85 -15.00
C LEU A 298 11.47 -16.17 -15.48
N GLN A 299 10.75 -16.88 -14.61
CA GLN A 299 10.09 -18.14 -14.94
C GLN A 299 8.76 -17.93 -15.66
N ASN A 300 7.93 -17.00 -15.18
CA ASN A 300 6.54 -16.87 -15.62
C ASN A 300 6.30 -15.65 -16.53
N GLY A 301 7.30 -14.78 -16.68
CA GLY A 301 7.13 -13.52 -17.40
C GLY A 301 6.27 -12.54 -16.63
N ILE A 302 5.42 -11.79 -17.35
CA ILE A 302 4.58 -10.74 -16.78
C ILE A 302 3.42 -11.34 -15.95
N LEU A 303 3.19 -10.78 -14.77
CA LEU A 303 2.16 -11.24 -13.82
C LEU A 303 0.98 -10.28 -13.84
N LEU A 304 0.04 -10.51 -14.78
CA LEU A 304 -1.12 -9.64 -15.01
C LEU A 304 -2.02 -9.46 -13.77
N ASN A 305 -2.19 -10.52 -12.96
CA ASN A 305 -3.00 -10.44 -11.75
C ASN A 305 -2.36 -9.51 -10.69
N THR A 306 -1.03 -9.50 -10.59
CA THR A 306 -0.30 -8.59 -9.70
C THR A 306 -0.45 -7.14 -10.16
N LEU A 307 -0.33 -6.89 -11.48
CA LEU A 307 -0.58 -5.57 -12.05
C LEU A 307 -2.03 -5.11 -11.83
N TYR A 308 -3.00 -6.01 -11.96
CA TYR A 308 -4.41 -5.71 -11.66
C TYR A 308 -4.60 -5.35 -10.19
N THR A 309 -3.94 -6.09 -9.30
CA THR A 309 -3.98 -5.80 -7.85
C THR A 309 -3.33 -4.45 -7.53
N GLN A 310 -2.31 -4.03 -8.28
CA GLN A 310 -1.67 -2.73 -8.08
C GLN A 310 -2.50 -1.55 -8.60
N PHE A 311 -3.11 -1.69 -9.78
CA PHE A 311 -3.67 -0.55 -10.51
C PHE A 311 -5.19 -0.61 -10.68
N GLY A 312 -5.82 -1.76 -10.48
CA GLY A 312 -7.27 -1.93 -10.55
C GLY A 312 -7.88 -1.86 -11.95
N HIS A 313 -7.09 -1.88 -13.02
CA HIS A 313 -7.58 -1.81 -14.41
C HIS A 313 -8.10 -3.18 -14.89
N PRO A 314 -9.43 -3.38 -15.06
CA PRO A 314 -10.00 -4.67 -15.43
C PRO A 314 -9.51 -5.20 -16.79
N GLU A 315 -9.06 -4.32 -17.69
CA GLU A 315 -8.46 -4.66 -18.97
C GLU A 315 -7.28 -5.64 -18.81
N LEU A 316 -6.56 -5.59 -17.68
CA LEU A 316 -5.46 -6.49 -17.36
C LEU A 316 -5.89 -7.96 -17.19
N LEU A 317 -7.16 -8.19 -16.83
CA LEU A 317 -7.71 -9.54 -16.63
C LEU A 317 -8.45 -10.07 -17.86
N THR A 318 -8.48 -9.30 -18.95
CA THR A 318 -9.16 -9.73 -20.18
C THR A 318 -8.34 -10.78 -20.93
N GLU A 319 -9.04 -11.68 -21.61
CA GLU A 319 -8.41 -12.67 -22.49
C GLU A 319 -7.63 -11.99 -23.62
N GLN A 320 -8.06 -10.81 -24.08
CA GLN A 320 -7.35 -10.03 -25.11
C GLN A 320 -5.95 -9.62 -24.63
N THR A 321 -5.83 -9.08 -23.42
CA THR A 321 -4.52 -8.67 -22.86
C THR A 321 -3.62 -9.88 -22.71
N LYS A 322 -4.14 -10.99 -22.18
CA LYS A 322 -3.41 -12.25 -22.04
C LYS A 322 -2.91 -12.78 -23.38
N GLN A 323 -3.76 -12.82 -24.41
CA GLN A 323 -3.36 -13.25 -25.76
C GLN A 323 -2.29 -12.33 -26.36
N CYS A 324 -2.37 -11.01 -26.11
CA CYS A 324 -1.33 -10.07 -26.54
C CYS A 324 0.01 -10.40 -25.87
N THR A 325 0.04 -10.62 -24.55
CA THR A 325 1.28 -10.96 -23.83
C THR A 325 1.86 -12.28 -24.31
N ASP A 326 1.02 -13.31 -24.47
CA ASP A 326 1.44 -14.65 -24.91
C ASP A 326 2.01 -14.61 -26.34
N ALA A 327 1.38 -13.85 -27.23
CA ALA A 327 1.85 -13.66 -28.61
C ALA A 327 3.23 -12.98 -28.67
N VAL A 328 3.49 -11.99 -27.81
CA VAL A 328 4.81 -11.35 -27.73
C VAL A 328 5.87 -12.32 -27.21
N VAL A 329 5.55 -13.11 -26.17
CA VAL A 329 6.47 -14.12 -25.62
C VAL A 329 6.83 -15.16 -26.69
N ALA A 330 5.83 -15.68 -27.42
CA ALA A 330 6.04 -16.66 -28.48
C ALA A 330 6.86 -16.12 -29.66
N GLN A 331 6.75 -14.82 -29.98
CA GLN A 331 7.54 -14.18 -31.04
C GLN A 331 9.00 -13.97 -30.66
N LEU A 332 9.31 -13.89 -29.36
CA LEU A 332 10.61 -13.45 -28.86
C LEU A 332 11.29 -14.52 -27.98
N CYS A 333 11.05 -15.81 -28.21
CA CYS A 333 11.49 -16.90 -27.33
C CYS A 333 12.96 -16.82 -26.87
N ASP A 334 13.89 -16.44 -27.76
CA ASP A 334 15.34 -16.40 -27.47
C ASP A 334 15.86 -15.01 -27.04
N GLU A 335 14.97 -14.02 -26.96
CA GLU A 335 15.34 -12.66 -26.56
C GLU A 335 15.52 -12.51 -25.05
N SER A 336 16.25 -11.46 -24.68
CA SER A 336 16.45 -11.09 -23.28
C SER A 336 15.11 -10.77 -22.59
N HIS A 337 15.05 -10.99 -21.27
CA HIS A 337 13.87 -10.62 -20.47
C HIS A 337 13.56 -9.11 -20.55
N ALA A 338 14.58 -8.26 -20.71
CA ALA A 338 14.39 -6.82 -20.85
C ALA A 338 13.69 -6.49 -22.18
N THR A 339 14.12 -7.12 -23.27
CA THR A 339 13.47 -7.00 -24.59
C THR A 339 12.02 -7.48 -24.50
N LYS A 340 11.78 -8.67 -23.95
CA LYS A 340 10.43 -9.25 -23.80
C LYS A 340 9.52 -8.34 -22.98
N ALA A 341 9.96 -7.92 -21.79
CA ALA A 341 9.19 -7.04 -20.90
C ALA A 341 8.85 -5.70 -21.57
N TYR A 342 9.82 -5.09 -22.25
CA TYR A 342 9.61 -3.86 -23.02
C TYR A 342 8.58 -4.05 -24.14
N GLN A 343 8.70 -5.11 -24.93
CA GLN A 343 7.78 -5.36 -26.04
C GLN A 343 6.37 -5.69 -25.56
N ILE A 344 6.22 -6.44 -24.47
CA ILE A 344 4.94 -6.66 -23.79
C ILE A 344 4.35 -5.34 -23.35
N PHE A 345 5.14 -4.52 -22.65
CA PHE A 345 4.67 -3.23 -22.16
C PHE A 345 4.22 -2.32 -23.30
N LYS A 346 5.08 -2.11 -24.29
CA LYS A 346 4.82 -1.25 -25.46
C LYS A 346 3.59 -1.69 -26.25
N ARG A 347 3.44 -2.99 -26.51
CA ARG A 347 2.39 -3.48 -27.41
C ARG A 347 1.07 -3.76 -26.70
N CYS A 348 1.11 -4.08 -25.41
CA CYS A 348 -0.06 -4.59 -24.69
C CYS A 348 -0.48 -3.75 -23.48
N LEU A 349 0.46 -3.13 -22.75
CA LEU A 349 0.17 -2.62 -21.40
C LEU A 349 0.29 -1.11 -21.23
N HIS A 350 1.04 -0.39 -22.07
CA HIS A 350 1.37 1.02 -21.80
C HIS A 350 0.17 1.97 -21.82
N HIS A 351 -0.94 1.57 -22.46
CA HIS A 351 -2.21 2.31 -22.41
C HIS A 351 -3.11 1.90 -21.23
N ILE A 352 -2.76 0.82 -20.53
CA ILE A 352 -3.56 0.24 -19.44
C ILE A 352 -2.99 0.65 -18.09
N VAL A 353 -1.66 0.67 -17.92
CA VAL A 353 -1.00 0.94 -16.64
C VAL A 353 -0.18 2.23 -16.67
N PRO A 354 -0.18 3.03 -15.60
CA PRO A 354 0.40 4.38 -15.58
C PRO A 354 1.92 4.40 -15.36
N ILE A 355 2.65 3.41 -15.89
CA ILE A 355 4.09 3.24 -15.61
C ILE A 355 4.90 4.40 -16.20
N LEU A 356 4.55 4.90 -17.39
CA LEU A 356 5.26 6.03 -18.00
C LEU A 356 5.06 7.31 -17.20
N GLU A 357 3.84 7.55 -16.72
CA GLU A 357 3.47 8.70 -15.89
C GLU A 357 4.21 8.68 -14.56
N LEU A 358 4.31 7.51 -13.92
CA LEU A 358 5.08 7.32 -12.69
C LEU A 358 6.57 7.61 -12.92
N ILE A 359 7.16 7.04 -13.97
CA ILE A 359 8.57 7.26 -14.35
C ILE A 359 8.82 8.74 -14.63
N GLN A 360 7.93 9.40 -15.38
CA GLN A 360 8.03 10.83 -15.68
C GLN A 360 7.96 11.68 -14.41
N ALA A 361 7.02 11.38 -13.51
CA ALA A 361 6.84 12.13 -12.27
C ALA A 361 8.11 12.06 -11.40
N VAL A 362 8.65 10.85 -11.20
CA VAL A 362 9.88 10.67 -10.41
C VAL A 362 11.09 11.30 -11.10
N ALA A 363 11.20 11.18 -12.42
CA ALA A 363 12.27 11.85 -13.16
C ALA A 363 12.21 13.37 -13.02
N LYS A 364 11.01 13.98 -13.09
CA LYS A 364 10.81 15.42 -12.85
C LYS A 364 11.33 15.83 -11.48
N GLU A 365 10.97 15.09 -10.43
CA GLU A 365 11.43 15.34 -9.06
C GLU A 365 12.96 15.28 -8.94
N LEU A 366 13.59 14.28 -9.55
CA LEU A 366 15.05 14.08 -9.48
C LEU A 366 15.85 15.11 -10.29
N VAL A 367 15.25 15.80 -11.25
CA VAL A 367 15.95 16.78 -12.10
C VAL A 367 15.54 18.23 -11.87
N LYS A 368 14.72 18.52 -10.85
CA LYS A 368 14.23 19.87 -10.50
C LYS A 368 15.30 20.97 -10.48
N GLU A 369 16.56 20.61 -10.26
CA GLU A 369 17.68 21.54 -10.17
C GLU A 369 18.53 21.65 -11.46
N CYS A 370 18.22 20.92 -12.55
CA CYS A 370 18.97 21.01 -13.81
C CYS A 370 18.11 21.54 -14.96
N ASP A 371 18.07 22.86 -15.11
CA ASP A 371 17.53 23.53 -16.30
C ASP A 371 18.52 23.54 -17.49
N ARG A 372 19.73 23.01 -17.30
CA ARG A 372 20.79 23.12 -18.31
C ARG A 372 20.73 21.99 -19.34
N PRO A 373 21.12 22.25 -20.61
CA PRO A 373 21.22 21.21 -21.63
C PRO A 373 22.15 20.07 -21.21
N CYS A 374 21.91 18.88 -21.76
CA CYS A 374 22.61 17.61 -21.46
C CYS A 374 24.14 17.62 -21.62
N GLY A 375 24.75 18.72 -22.09
CA GLY A 375 26.20 18.93 -22.11
C GLY A 375 26.78 19.58 -20.84
N HIS A 376 25.97 19.99 -19.86
CA HIS A 376 26.44 20.74 -18.67
C HIS A 376 26.03 20.10 -17.33
N CYS A 377 25.15 19.10 -17.34
CA CYS A 377 24.67 18.41 -16.13
C CYS A 377 25.57 17.21 -15.71
N GLN A 378 26.84 17.17 -16.14
CA GLN A 378 27.73 16.00 -15.96
C GLN A 378 28.29 15.84 -14.54
N GLN A 379 27.94 16.73 -13.62
CA GLN A 379 28.39 16.70 -12.23
C GLN A 379 27.15 16.54 -11.32
N ASP A 380 27.28 15.67 -10.33
CA ASP A 380 26.36 15.47 -9.20
C ASP A 380 25.13 14.56 -9.40
N LEU A 381 25.40 13.25 -9.53
CA LEU A 381 24.48 12.19 -9.08
C LEU A 381 24.97 11.48 -7.80
N ARG A 382 26.03 11.99 -7.14
CA ARG A 382 26.53 11.42 -5.87
C ARG A 382 25.77 11.91 -4.63
N GLN A 383 24.73 12.74 -4.77
CA GLN A 383 24.12 13.46 -3.65
C GLN A 383 22.63 13.21 -3.43
N PHE A 384 21.99 12.28 -4.14
CA PHE A 384 20.64 11.85 -3.74
C PHE A 384 20.75 10.98 -2.49
N ALA A 385 20.79 11.64 -1.32
CA ALA A 385 20.47 11.00 -0.06
C ALA A 385 19.05 10.44 -0.19
N PRO A 386 18.82 9.16 0.15
CA PRO A 386 17.46 8.63 0.19
C PRO A 386 16.62 9.50 1.13
N VAL A 387 15.38 9.77 0.74
CA VAL A 387 14.37 10.29 1.66
C VAL A 387 14.28 9.27 2.79
N THR A 388 14.82 9.62 3.95
CA THR A 388 14.82 8.77 5.14
C THR A 388 13.42 8.76 5.73
N ALA A 389 12.53 7.94 5.17
CA ALA A 389 11.44 7.38 5.96
C ALA A 389 12.03 6.17 6.70
N PRO A 390 11.89 6.09 8.04
CA PRO A 390 12.31 4.89 8.76
C PRO A 390 11.50 3.69 8.26
N PRO A 391 12.14 2.52 8.03
CA PRO A 391 11.40 1.30 7.80
C PRO A 391 10.57 0.98 9.05
N VAL A 392 9.27 0.82 8.88
CA VAL A 392 8.45 0.14 9.88
C VAL A 392 8.85 -1.33 9.81
N TYR A 393 9.63 -1.76 10.78
CA TYR A 393 10.01 -3.16 10.95
C TYR A 393 8.76 -4.01 11.19
N ASN A 394 8.67 -5.16 10.53
CA ASN A 394 8.37 -6.43 11.19
C ASN A 394 8.81 -7.60 10.31
N VAL A 395 10.01 -8.10 10.60
CA VAL A 395 10.46 -9.43 10.22
C VAL A 395 10.36 -10.29 11.46
N TYR A 396 9.32 -11.11 11.55
CA TYR A 396 9.35 -12.33 12.35
C TYR A 396 8.65 -13.44 11.57
N PHE A 397 9.40 -14.08 10.67
CA PHE A 397 9.15 -15.48 10.33
C PHE A 397 9.69 -16.30 11.50
N ARG A 398 8.80 -16.89 12.29
CA ARG A 398 9.13 -18.07 13.09
C ARG A 398 8.17 -19.17 12.68
N GLU A 399 8.70 -20.12 11.92
CA GLU A 399 8.06 -21.41 11.68
C GLU A 399 7.75 -22.07 13.02
N HIS A 400 6.48 -22.37 13.27
CA HIS A 400 6.02 -23.51 14.05
C HIS A 400 4.65 -23.95 13.54
#